data_AF-A0A937V8Z9-F1
#
_entry.id   AF-A0A937V8Z9-F1
#
_cell.length_a   1.000
_cell.length_b   1.000
_cell.length_c   1.000
_cell.angle_alpha   90.00
_cell.angle_beta   90.00
_cell.angle_gamma   90.00
#
_symmetry.space_group_name_H-M   'P 1'
#
loop_
_entity.id
_entity.type
_entity.pdbx_description
1 polymer ?
#
loop_
_entity_poly.entity_id
_entity_poly.type
_entity_poly.pdbx_seq_one_letter_code
_entity_poly.pdbx_strand_id
1 'polypeptide(L)'
;PLLELARSKTDLAGQRLIWYTPTQYCHFDPVQMQLGVKGCTAAMYNLCVEPDGAVLPCQSYYEPLGNMLHDPWSSIWEHELARSLRERRFVPEGCRACAVLAECGGGCPLTLAHQAPLQVSVLTAA
;
A
#
# COMPACT_ATOMS: atom_id res chain seq x y z
N PRO A 1 -6.69 16.18 14.37
CA PRO A 1 -8.07 16.73 14.24
C PRO A 1 -9.08 15.75 13.61
N LEU A 2 -8.79 15.15 12.44
CA LEU A 2 -9.75 14.26 11.76
C LEU A 2 -9.97 12.90 12.46
N LEU A 3 -8.90 12.30 13.00
CA LEU A 3 -9.02 11.03 13.72
C LEU A 3 -9.92 11.15 14.95
N GLU A 4 -9.76 12.22 15.74
CA GLU A 4 -10.59 12.48 16.92
C GLU A 4 -12.06 12.73 16.55
N LEU A 5 -12.30 13.44 15.44
CA LEU A 5 -13.65 13.62 14.92
C LEU A 5 -14.27 12.27 14.52
N ALA A 6 -13.51 11.42 13.83
CA ALA A 6 -13.97 10.09 13.44
C ALA A 6 -14.30 9.22 14.68
N ARG A 7 -13.41 9.21 15.68
CA ARG A 7 -13.61 8.52 16.97
C ARG A 7 -14.89 8.96 17.66
N SER A 8 -15.07 10.27 17.84
CA SER A 8 -16.27 10.82 18.48
C SER A 8 -17.55 10.38 17.78
N LYS A 9 -17.56 10.37 16.44
CA LYS A 9 -18.72 9.92 15.66
C LYS A 9 -18.96 8.42 15.77
N THR A 10 -17.92 7.60 15.71
CA THR A 10 -18.06 6.14 15.83
C THR A 10 -18.49 5.75 17.24
N ASP A 11 -17.95 6.39 18.28
CA ASP A 11 -18.30 6.11 19.67
C ASP A 11 -19.77 6.46 19.96
N LEU A 12 -20.22 7.63 19.50
CA LEU A 12 -21.64 8.03 19.61
C LEU A 12 -22.60 7.07 18.91
N ALA A 13 -22.13 6.41 17.85
CA ALA A 13 -22.90 5.43 17.09
C ALA A 13 -22.72 3.98 17.58
N GLY A 14 -21.90 3.73 18.62
CA GLY A 14 -21.58 2.38 19.08
C GLY A 14 -20.81 1.54 18.04
N GLN A 15 -20.09 2.19 17.14
CA GLN A 15 -19.34 1.56 16.04
C GLN A 15 -17.86 1.46 16.37
N ARG A 16 -17.20 0.41 15.87
CA ARG A 16 -15.74 0.28 15.95
C ARG A 16 -15.09 1.00 14.77
N LEU A 17 -14.22 1.97 15.05
CA LEU A 17 -13.37 2.57 14.03
C LEU A 17 -12.25 1.60 13.63
N ILE A 18 -12.13 1.30 12.33
CA ILE A 18 -11.04 0.49 11.77
C ILE A 18 -10.30 1.32 10.73
N TRP A 19 -9.00 1.48 10.92
CA TRP A 19 -8.13 2.09 9.93
C TRP A 19 -7.54 1.01 9.02
N TYR A 20 -7.68 1.16 7.71
CA TYR A 20 -7.22 0.16 6.75
C TYR A 20 -5.95 0.56 6.01
N THR A 21 -5.87 1.83 5.57
CA THR A 21 -4.81 2.30 4.68
C THR A 21 -3.44 2.27 5.35
N PRO A 22 -2.38 1.75 4.68
CA PRO A 22 -1.02 1.87 5.16
C PRO A 22 -0.62 3.32 5.42
N THR A 23 0.19 3.55 6.45
CA THR A 23 0.63 4.89 6.81
C THR A 23 2.15 4.96 6.77
N GLN A 24 2.70 6.14 6.53
CA GLN A 24 4.14 6.37 6.66
C GLN A 24 4.39 6.88 8.09
N TYR A 25 5.06 6.08 8.93
CA TYR A 25 5.06 6.31 10.38
C TYR A 25 5.77 7.60 10.80
N CYS A 26 6.69 8.11 9.99
CA CYS A 26 7.30 9.43 10.21
C CYS A 26 6.32 10.60 10.06
N HIS A 27 5.18 10.40 9.37
CA HIS A 27 4.12 11.39 9.23
C HIS A 27 2.91 11.08 10.12
N PHE A 28 2.61 9.79 10.29
CA PHE A 28 1.49 9.32 11.10
C PHE A 28 1.75 7.89 11.58
N ASP A 29 2.17 7.76 12.85
CA ASP A 29 2.37 6.48 13.52
C ASP A 29 1.01 5.92 14.01
N PRO A 30 0.49 4.86 13.37
CA PRO A 30 -0.80 4.30 13.70
C PRO A 30 -0.76 3.51 15.02
N VAL A 31 0.41 3.06 15.47
CA VAL A 31 0.59 2.34 16.73
C VAL A 31 0.44 3.30 17.89
N GLN A 32 1.11 4.46 17.84
CA GLN A 32 0.92 5.53 18.83
C GLN A 32 -0.53 6.02 18.88
N MET A 33 -1.19 6.00 17.73
CA MET A 33 -2.60 6.36 17.61
C MET A 33 -3.55 5.21 17.94
N GLN A 34 -3.09 4.07 18.47
CA GLN A 34 -3.93 2.91 18.83
C GLN A 34 -4.78 2.35 17.67
N LEU A 35 -4.32 2.50 16.43
CA LEU A 35 -4.92 1.94 15.22
C LEU A 35 -4.28 0.61 14.81
N GLY A 36 -3.21 0.20 15.49
CA GLY A 36 -2.42 -1.01 15.21
C GLY A 36 -1.41 -0.81 14.08
N VAL A 37 -0.71 -1.88 13.70
CA VAL A 37 0.29 -1.83 12.62
C VAL A 37 -0.41 -1.65 11.27
N LYS A 38 0.02 -0.63 10.50
CA LYS A 38 -0.48 -0.30 9.15
C LYS A 38 0.64 -0.19 8.14
N GLY A 39 1.39 -1.28 7.95
CA GLY A 39 2.32 -1.44 6.83
C GLY A 39 1.61 -1.88 5.56
N CYS A 40 2.20 -1.63 4.38
CA CYS A 40 1.70 -2.21 3.14
C CYS A 40 1.93 -3.72 3.12
N THR A 41 0.94 -4.45 2.61
CA THR A 41 0.87 -5.92 2.64
C THR A 41 0.76 -6.53 1.25
N ALA A 42 0.75 -5.67 0.22
CA ALA A 42 0.63 -6.04 -1.18
C ALA A 42 1.74 -7.02 -1.57
N ALA A 43 1.33 -8.16 -2.13
CA ALA A 43 2.19 -9.27 -2.51
C ALA A 43 3.03 -9.90 -1.37
N MET A 44 2.89 -9.45 -0.11
CA MET A 44 3.65 -9.93 1.05
C MET A 44 3.07 -11.20 1.64
N TYR A 45 1.79 -11.14 2.00
CA TYR A 45 1.03 -12.29 2.47
C TYR A 45 -0.40 -12.29 1.93
N ASN A 46 -0.74 -11.28 1.11
CA ASN A 46 -2.00 -11.23 0.38
C ASN A 46 -1.77 -10.88 -1.08
N LEU A 47 -2.73 -11.30 -1.89
CA LEU A 47 -2.94 -10.95 -3.28
C LEU A 47 -4.46 -10.84 -3.48
N CYS A 48 -4.88 -10.15 -4.53
CA CYS A 48 -6.29 -10.04 -4.91
C CYS A 48 -6.52 -10.81 -6.21
N VAL A 49 -7.65 -11.51 -6.33
CA VAL A 49 -8.05 -12.19 -7.57
C VAL A 49 -9.32 -11.53 -8.08
N GLU A 50 -9.25 -11.01 -9.29
CA GLU A 50 -10.39 -10.41 -10.01
C GLU A 50 -11.32 -11.51 -10.58
N PRO A 51 -12.58 -11.18 -10.93
CA PRO A 51 -13.54 -12.16 -11.45
C PRO A 51 -13.11 -12.90 -12.73
N ASP A 52 -12.20 -12.32 -13.51
CA ASP A 52 -11.61 -12.92 -14.72
C ASP A 52 -10.38 -13.80 -14.45
N GLY A 53 -10.00 -13.94 -13.18
CA GLY A 53 -8.83 -14.70 -12.74
C GLY A 53 -7.54 -13.90 -12.66
N ALA A 54 -7.50 -12.63 -13.08
CA ALA A 54 -6.31 -11.79 -12.95
C ALA A 54 -5.91 -11.65 -11.47
N VAL A 55 -4.62 -11.83 -11.17
CA VAL A 55 -4.08 -11.72 -9.81
C VAL A 55 -3.34 -10.41 -9.65
N LEU A 56 -3.77 -9.57 -8.71
CA LEU A 56 -3.20 -8.27 -8.41
C LEU A 56 -2.39 -8.30 -7.10
N PRO A 57 -1.36 -7.44 -6.93
CA PRO A 57 -0.62 -7.33 -5.67
C PRO A 57 -1.49 -7.01 -4.46
N CYS A 58 -2.51 -6.17 -4.64
CA CYS A 58 -3.58 -5.91 -3.68
C CYS A 58 -4.82 -5.37 -4.41
N GLN A 59 -5.95 -5.25 -3.71
CA GLN A 59 -7.25 -4.80 -4.26
C GLN A 59 -7.26 -3.40 -4.91
N SER A 60 -6.18 -2.65 -4.82
CA SER A 60 -6.08 -1.29 -5.42
C SER A 60 -4.89 -1.14 -6.36
N TYR A 61 -4.10 -2.21 -6.57
CA TYR A 61 -2.91 -2.20 -7.40
C TYR A 61 -3.28 -2.83 -8.76
N TYR A 62 -3.85 -2.02 -9.66
CA TYR A 62 -4.40 -2.46 -10.95
C TYR A 62 -3.34 -2.83 -12.00
N GLU A 63 -2.31 -3.55 -11.59
CA GLU A 63 -1.28 -4.13 -12.45
C GLU A 63 -1.24 -5.64 -12.19
N PRO A 64 -1.63 -6.48 -13.16
CA PRO A 64 -1.70 -7.92 -12.97
C PRO A 64 -0.33 -8.57 -12.90
N LEU A 65 -0.21 -9.56 -12.01
CA LEU A 65 0.95 -10.43 -11.83
C LEU A 65 0.87 -11.71 -12.70
N GLY A 66 -0.31 -11.96 -13.27
CA GLY A 66 -0.68 -13.16 -14.03
C GLY A 66 -2.17 -13.47 -13.85
N ASN A 67 -2.61 -14.63 -14.32
CA ASN A 67 -3.98 -15.11 -14.20
C ASN A 67 -4.03 -16.51 -13.56
N MET A 68 -4.76 -16.65 -12.45
CA MET A 68 -4.80 -17.90 -11.66
C MET A 68 -5.43 -19.10 -12.39
N LEU A 69 -6.16 -18.86 -13.48
CA LEU A 69 -6.81 -19.90 -14.29
C LEU A 69 -5.86 -20.50 -15.33
N HIS A 70 -4.77 -19.80 -15.66
CA HIS A 70 -3.91 -20.14 -16.80
C HIS A 70 -2.43 -20.22 -16.43
N ASP A 71 -1.98 -19.44 -15.45
CA ASP A 71 -0.58 -19.37 -15.06
C ASP A 71 -0.28 -20.24 -13.83
N PRO A 72 0.89 -20.90 -13.77
CA PRO A 72 1.35 -21.56 -12.56
C PRO A 72 1.44 -20.57 -11.38
N TRP A 73 1.02 -21.00 -10.19
CA TRP A 73 1.11 -20.15 -8.99
C TRP A 73 2.53 -19.60 -8.76
N SER A 74 3.56 -20.40 -9.03
CA SER A 74 4.94 -19.98 -8.85
C SER A 74 5.33 -18.78 -9.72
N SER A 75 4.82 -18.66 -10.96
CA SER A 75 5.12 -17.50 -11.81
C SER A 75 4.42 -16.24 -11.33
N ILE A 76 3.18 -16.37 -10.82
CA ILE A 76 2.43 -15.26 -10.22
C ILE A 76 3.10 -14.79 -8.92
N TRP A 77 3.43 -15.73 -8.03
CA TRP A 77 4.02 -15.43 -6.73
C TRP A 77 5.44 -14.86 -6.84
N GLU A 78 6.25 -15.34 -7.77
CA GLU A 78 7.63 -14.87 -8.01
C GLU A 78 7.72 -13.77 -9.08
N HIS A 79 6.59 -13.23 -9.53
CA HIS A 79 6.56 -12.11 -10.46
C HIS A 79 7.43 -10.96 -9.95
N GLU A 80 8.20 -10.31 -10.82
CA GLU A 80 9.20 -9.31 -10.40
C GLU A 80 8.57 -8.14 -9.62
N LEU A 81 7.37 -7.70 -10.03
CA LEU A 81 6.60 -6.72 -9.27
C LEU A 81 6.29 -7.22 -7.85
N ALA A 82 5.79 -8.44 -7.70
CA ALA A 82 5.49 -9.03 -6.40
C ALA A 82 6.74 -9.07 -5.50
N ARG A 83 7.87 -9.52 -6.05
CA ARG A 83 9.15 -9.55 -5.34
C ARG A 83 9.61 -8.16 -4.92
N SER A 84 9.57 -7.19 -5.83
CA SER A 84 10.00 -5.81 -5.52
C SER A 84 9.16 -5.16 -4.42
N LEU A 85 7.86 -5.46 -4.36
CA LEU A 85 6.95 -5.02 -3.30
C LEU A 85 7.26 -5.71 -1.96
N ARG A 86 7.41 -7.04 -1.96
CA ARG A 86 7.76 -7.83 -0.75
C ARG A 86 9.08 -7.40 -0.13
N GLU A 87 10.08 -7.20 -0.98
CA GLU A 87 11.42 -6.78 -0.60
C GLU A 87 11.49 -5.25 -0.37
N ARG A 88 10.36 -4.54 -0.51
CA ARG A 88 10.23 -3.10 -0.26
C ARG A 88 11.25 -2.27 -1.05
N ARG A 89 11.58 -2.67 -2.28
CA ARG A 89 12.59 -2.00 -3.10
C ARG A 89 12.22 -0.56 -3.46
N PHE A 90 10.94 -0.22 -3.38
CA PHE A 90 10.39 1.10 -3.67
C PHE A 90 10.62 2.15 -2.57
N VAL A 91 11.08 1.76 -1.37
CA VAL A 91 11.19 2.72 -0.26
C VAL A 91 12.30 3.76 -0.52
N PRO A 92 12.10 5.03 -0.12
CA PRO A 92 13.14 6.06 -0.24
C PRO A 92 14.41 5.71 0.52
N GLU A 93 15.55 6.26 0.08
CA GLU A 93 16.87 5.97 0.68
C GLU A 93 16.91 6.26 2.19
N GLY A 94 16.32 7.39 2.62
CA GLY A 94 16.24 7.74 4.04
C GLY A 94 15.45 6.73 4.89
N CYS A 95 14.60 5.90 4.28
CA CYS A 95 13.88 4.84 4.97
C CYS A 95 14.74 3.58 5.19
N ARG A 96 15.80 3.34 4.40
CA ARG A 96 16.59 2.09 4.47
C ARG A 96 17.28 1.88 5.82
N ALA A 97 17.68 2.97 6.47
CA ALA A 97 18.29 2.95 7.80
C ALA A 97 17.28 3.21 8.93
N CYS A 98 15.97 3.31 8.63
CA CYS A 98 14.95 3.61 9.62
C CYS A 98 14.69 2.41 10.53
N ALA A 99 14.76 2.63 11.85
CA ALA A 99 14.60 1.59 12.87
C ALA A 99 13.23 0.88 12.83
N VAL A 100 12.19 1.53 12.28
CA VAL A 100 10.83 0.99 12.21
C VAL A 100 10.41 0.62 10.78
N LEU A 101 11.37 0.46 9.86
CA LEU A 101 11.08 0.09 8.47
C LEU A 101 10.35 -1.26 8.40
N ALA A 102 10.64 -2.19 9.32
CA ALA A 102 10.02 -3.50 9.37
C ALA A 102 8.49 -3.42 9.52
N GLU A 103 8.01 -2.52 10.36
CA GLU A 103 6.59 -2.30 10.69
C GLU A 103 5.91 -1.29 9.76
N CYS A 104 6.61 -0.21 9.41
CA CYS A 104 6.11 0.87 8.55
C CYS A 104 6.03 0.44 7.08
N GLY A 105 7.08 -0.22 6.59
CA GLY A 105 7.21 -0.62 5.18
C GLY A 105 7.29 0.54 4.17
N GLY A 106 7.43 1.79 4.64
CA GLY A 106 7.49 2.99 3.80
C GLY A 106 6.13 3.57 3.38
N GLY A 107 5.02 3.06 3.92
CA GLY A 107 3.68 3.47 3.52
C GLY A 107 3.18 2.73 2.27
N CYS A 108 2.16 3.27 1.59
CA CYS A 108 1.60 2.66 0.39
C CYS A 108 2.45 3.00 -0.86
N PRO A 109 2.92 2.00 -1.63
CA PRO A 109 3.73 2.23 -2.84
C PRO A 109 2.98 3.06 -3.90
N LEU A 110 1.66 2.91 -4.01
CA LEU A 110 0.84 3.71 -4.94
C LEU A 110 0.83 5.21 -4.59
N THR A 111 0.91 5.54 -3.30
CA THR A 111 1.01 6.94 -2.86
C THR A 111 2.38 7.52 -3.20
N LEU A 112 3.46 6.75 -3.01
CA LEU A 112 4.82 7.18 -3.33
C LEU A 112 5.02 7.38 -4.83
N ALA A 113 4.43 6.52 -5.67
CA ALA A 113 4.48 6.66 -7.12
C ALA A 113 3.80 7.94 -7.61
N HIS A 114 2.67 8.34 -7.01
CA HIS A 114 1.98 9.60 -7.32
C HIS A 114 2.64 10.85 -6.72
N GLN A 115 3.62 10.70 -5.83
CA GLN A 115 4.45 11.80 -5.32
C GLN A 115 5.65 12.12 -6.22
N ALA A 116 5.88 11.35 -7.30
CA ALA A 116 6.77 11.78 -8.37
C ALA A 116 6.22 13.08 -8.99
N PRO A 117 7.06 14.10 -9.25
CA PRO A 117 6.59 15.36 -9.81
C PRO A 117 5.85 15.08 -11.12
N LEU A 118 4.60 15.56 -11.21
CA LEU A 118 3.83 15.57 -12.46
C LEU A 118 4.72 16.20 -13.54
N GLN A 119 5.14 15.41 -14.53
CA GLN A 119 5.66 15.99 -15.76
C GLN A 119 4.48 16.63 -16.48
N VAL A 120 4.26 17.92 -16.21
CA VAL A 120 3.39 18.76 -17.03
C VAL A 120 4.11 18.90 -18.37
N SER A 121 3.73 18.08 -19.34
CA SER A 121 4.10 18.32 -20.73
C SER A 121 3.46 19.65 -21.13
N VAL A 122 4.27 20.71 -21.17
CA VAL A 122 3.85 21.97 -21.78
C VAL A 122 3.64 21.66 -23.26
N LEU A 123 2.38 21.49 -23.67
CA LEU A 123 2.01 21.54 -25.07
C LEU A 123 2.33 22.96 -25.54
N THR A 124 3.50 23.13 -26.15
CA THR A 124 3.79 24.31 -26.96
C THR A 124 2.83 24.29 -28.15
N ALA A 125 1.80 25.11 -28.08
CA ALA A 125 0.91 25.38 -29.20
C ALA A 125 1.74 25.96 -30.36
N ALA A 126 1.63 25.32 -31.52
CA ALA A 126 2.06 25.85 -32.80
C ALA A 126 0.92 26.66 -33.44
#